data_AF-A0A0N7KRK6-F1
#
_entry.id   AF-A0A0N7KRK6-F1
#
_cell.length_a   1.000
_cell.length_b   1.000
_cell.length_c   1.000
_cell.angle_alpha   90.00
_cell.angle_beta   90.00
_cell.angle_gamma   90.00
#
_symmetry.space_group_name_H-M   'P 1'
#
loop_
_entity.id
_entity.type
_entity.pdbx_description
1 polymer ?
#
loop_
_entity_poly.entity_id
_entity_poly.type
_entity_poly.pdbx_seq_one_letter_code
_entity_poly.pdbx_strand_id
1 'polypeptide(L)'
;MCYNAELRTFRLIHGRHRCGKGRNSRGIITARHRGGGHKRLYRKIDFRRNQKDISGRIVTIEYDPNRNAYICLIHYGDGEKGGNAYRA
;
A
#
# COMPACT_ATOMS: atom_id res chain seq x y z
N MET A 1 21.00 16.17 19.46
CA MET A 1 20.94 16.20 17.98
C MET A 1 19.89 15.21 17.53
N CYS A 2 18.81 15.68 16.90
CA CYS A 2 17.75 14.81 16.40
C CYS A 2 18.31 13.89 15.30
N TYR A 3 18.37 12.58 15.56
CA TYR A 3 18.69 11.58 14.55
C TYR A 3 17.54 11.58 13.53
N ASN A 4 17.69 12.33 12.44
CA ASN A 4 16.72 12.34 11.36
C ASN A 4 16.70 10.95 10.70
N ALA A 5 15.62 10.23 10.98
CA ALA A 5 15.28 8.95 10.41
C ALA A 5 14.99 9.07 8.91
N GLU A 6 16.02 8.90 8.06
CA GLU A 6 15.82 8.60 6.63
C GLU A 6 15.42 7.12 6.41
N LEU A 7 14.52 6.58 7.23
CA LEU A 7 13.78 5.39 6.83
C LEU A 7 12.71 5.84 5.85
N ARG A 8 13.03 5.71 4.56
CA ARG A 8 12.13 6.00 3.43
C ARG A 8 10.80 5.29 3.65
N THR A 9 9.83 6.01 4.19
CA THR A 9 8.45 5.56 4.29
C THR A 9 7.95 5.22 2.90
N PHE A 10 7.10 4.19 2.79
CA PHE A 10 6.48 3.83 1.52
C PHE A 10 5.81 5.06 0.91
N ARG A 11 6.33 5.54 -0.23
CA ARG A 11 5.72 6.67 -0.93
C ARG A 11 4.28 6.27 -1.23
N LEU A 12 3.32 7.07 -0.76
CA LEU A 12 1.93 6.91 -1.13
C LEU A 12 1.80 7.31 -2.61
N ILE A 13 1.80 6.31 -3.51
CA ILE A 13 2.09 6.55 -4.92
C ILE A 13 0.87 7.08 -5.68
N HIS A 14 -0.30 6.46 -5.49
CA HIS A 14 -1.45 6.73 -6.35
C HIS A 14 -2.61 7.31 -5.55
N GLY A 15 -3.20 8.41 -6.04
CA GLY A 15 -4.53 8.79 -5.59
C GLY A 15 -5.49 7.65 -5.91
N ARG A 16 -6.18 7.09 -4.90
CA ARG A 16 -7.29 6.17 -5.16
C ARG A 16 -8.44 6.98 -5.75
N HIS A 17 -8.36 7.20 -7.06
CA HIS A 17 -9.21 8.12 -7.78
C HIS A 17 -10.65 7.61 -7.75
N ARG A 18 -11.54 8.40 -7.12
CA ARG A 18 -13.00 8.31 -7.23
C ARG A 18 -13.56 6.89 -7.09
N CYS A 19 -13.33 6.23 -5.95
CA CYS A 19 -14.31 5.22 -5.51
C CYS A 19 -15.67 5.90 -5.60
N GLY A 20 -16.61 5.37 -6.39
CA GLY A 20 -17.85 6.05 -6.76
C GLY A 20 -18.77 6.39 -5.59
N LYS A 21 -18.29 6.25 -4.34
CA LYS A 21 -19.04 6.43 -3.09
C LYS A 21 -20.34 5.64 -3.18
N GLY A 22 -20.19 4.37 -3.56
CA GLY A 22 -21.31 3.45 -3.77
C GLY A 22 -22.04 3.55 -5.11
N ARG A 23 -21.59 4.39 -6.06
CA ARG A 23 -22.20 4.52 -7.39
C ARG A 23 -21.43 3.81 -8.50
N ASN A 24 -22.16 3.31 -9.50
CA ASN A 24 -21.60 2.76 -10.73
C ASN A 24 -21.35 3.85 -11.81
N SER A 25 -20.88 3.46 -12.98
CA SER A 25 -20.61 4.37 -14.11
C SER A 25 -21.85 5.11 -14.64
N ARG A 26 -23.06 4.62 -14.35
CA ARG A 26 -24.34 5.27 -14.70
C ARG A 26 -24.83 6.25 -13.62
N GLY A 27 -24.08 6.43 -12.53
CA GLY A 27 -24.47 7.28 -11.40
C GLY A 27 -25.48 6.64 -10.43
N ILE A 28 -25.87 5.38 -10.66
CA ILE A 28 -26.83 4.65 -9.80
C ILE A 28 -26.10 4.17 -8.54
N ILE A 29 -26.71 4.39 -7.37
CA ILE A 29 -26.23 3.83 -6.10
C ILE A 29 -26.42 2.31 -6.14
N THR A 30 -25.33 1.56 -6.30
CA THR A 30 -25.33 0.09 -6.27
C THR A 30 -24.90 -0.46 -4.91
N ALA A 31 -24.07 0.27 -4.16
CA ALA A 31 -23.65 -0.10 -2.82
C ALA A 31 -24.08 0.96 -1.79
N ARG A 32 -25.03 0.58 -0.92
CA ARG A 32 -25.50 1.41 0.19
C ARG A 32 -24.44 1.49 1.31
N HIS A 33 -24.55 2.50 2.17
CA HIS A 33 -23.65 2.75 3.31
C HIS A 33 -22.16 2.96 2.94
N ARG A 34 -21.89 3.35 1.69
CA ARG A 34 -20.55 3.68 1.20
C ARG A 34 -20.54 5.12 0.72
N GLY A 35 -19.97 6.03 1.49
CA GLY A 35 -19.87 7.44 1.14
C GLY A 35 -19.09 8.22 2.18
N GLY A 36 -18.58 9.40 1.81
CA GLY A 36 -17.73 10.22 2.70
C GLY A 36 -16.34 9.62 2.96
N GLY A 37 -15.74 9.99 4.10
CA GLY A 37 -14.42 9.53 4.57
C GLY A 37 -13.24 10.41 4.14
N HIS A 38 -12.10 10.22 4.82
CA HIS A 38 -10.85 10.92 4.53
C HIS A 38 -10.24 10.46 3.18
N LYS A 39 -9.57 11.36 2.47
CA LYS A 39 -8.88 11.03 1.21
C LYS A 39 -7.71 10.10 1.51
N ARG A 40 -7.73 8.90 0.92
CA ARG A 40 -6.67 7.90 1.09
C ARG A 40 -5.89 7.76 -0.21
N LEU A 41 -4.58 7.71 -0.07
CA LEU A 41 -3.69 7.34 -1.16
C LEU A 41 -3.44 5.84 -1.12
N TYR A 42 -3.35 5.22 -2.28
CA TYR A 42 -3.13 3.80 -2.45
C TYR A 42 -1.63 3.47 -2.47
N ARG A 43 -1.26 2.45 -1.71
CA ARG A 43 0.06 1.81 -1.73
C ARG A 43 0.05 0.66 -2.73
N LYS A 44 0.90 0.74 -3.76
CA LYS A 44 1.10 -0.34 -4.72
C LYS A 44 1.83 -1.48 -4.01
N ILE A 45 1.20 -2.64 -3.97
CA ILE A 45 1.71 -3.87 -3.35
C ILE A 45 1.92 -4.90 -4.44
N ASP A 46 2.99 -5.68 -4.33
CA ASP A 46 3.10 -6.91 -5.11
C ASP A 46 2.29 -8.02 -4.41
N PHE A 47 1.06 -8.23 -4.89
CA PHE A 47 0.22 -9.33 -4.41
C PHE A 47 0.58 -10.67 -5.06
N ARG A 48 1.30 -10.66 -6.19
CA ARG A 48 1.63 -11.90 -6.90
C ARG A 48 2.81 -12.63 -6.27
N ARG A 49 3.73 -11.89 -5.64
CA ARG A 49 4.94 -12.46 -5.02
C ARG A 49 5.69 -13.31 -6.03
N ASN A 50 6.00 -12.72 -7.18
CA ASN A 50 6.59 -13.47 -8.31
C ASN A 50 8.00 -13.97 -8.00
N GLN A 51 8.74 -13.27 -7.14
CA GLN A 51 10.06 -13.65 -6.67
C GLN A 51 9.95 -14.77 -5.64
N LYS A 52 9.92 -16.01 -6.13
CA LYS A 52 9.96 -17.23 -5.31
C LYS A 52 11.41 -17.60 -5.00
N ASP A 53 11.63 -18.19 -3.84
CA ASP A 53 12.91 -18.76 -3.41
C ASP A 53 14.07 -17.75 -3.21
N ILE A 54 13.75 -16.46 -3.08
CA ILE A 54 14.71 -15.41 -2.73
C ILE A 54 14.55 -15.03 -1.27
N SER A 55 15.64 -15.09 -0.50
CA SER A 55 15.64 -14.60 0.88
C SER A 55 15.51 -13.08 0.89
N GLY A 56 14.52 -12.57 1.63
CA GLY A 56 14.31 -11.15 1.82
C GLY A 56 14.38 -10.77 3.30
N ARG A 57 14.90 -9.58 3.60
CA ARG A 57 14.90 -8.99 4.95
C ARG A 57 13.79 -7.96 5.07
N ILE A 58 13.01 -8.04 6.15
CA ILE A 58 12.03 -7.01 6.50
C ILE A 58 12.78 -5.77 7.02
N VAL A 59 12.51 -4.62 6.43
CA VAL A 59 13.12 -3.34 6.78
C VAL A 59 12.21 -2.53 7.69
N THR A 60 10.93 -2.43 7.32
CA THR A 60 9.92 -1.68 8.09
C THR A 60 8.58 -2.41 8.06
N ILE A 61 7.76 -2.14 9.07
CA ILE A 61 6.35 -2.51 9.13
C ILE A 61 5.56 -1.22 9.29
N GLU A 62 4.61 -0.97 8.39
CA GLU A 62 3.83 0.26 8.36
C GLU A 62 2.33 -0.03 8.25
N TYR A 63 1.54 0.89 8.78
CA TYR A 63 0.10 0.90 8.62
C TYR A 63 -0.30 1.29 7.17
N ASP A 64 -1.26 0.59 6.56
CA ASP A 64 -1.88 1.00 5.31
C ASP A 64 -3.36 1.40 5.52
N PRO A 65 -3.76 2.65 5.21
CA PRO A 65 -5.13 3.10 5.42
C PRO A 65 -6.17 2.45 4.49
N ASN A 66 -5.76 1.67 3.49
CA ASN A 66 -6.67 1.07 2.51
C ASN A 66 -7.10 -0.36 2.87
N ARG A 67 -6.52 -0.95 3.92
CA ARG A 67 -6.80 -2.31 4.39
C ARG A 67 -6.58 -2.41 5.89
N ASN A 68 -7.04 -3.50 6.50
CA ASN A 68 -6.87 -3.69 7.94
C ASN A 68 -5.47 -4.20 8.31
N ALA A 69 -4.79 -4.88 7.38
CA ALA A 69 -3.49 -5.48 7.62
C ALA A 69 -2.35 -4.47 7.46
N TYR A 70 -1.32 -4.64 8.29
CA TYR A 70 -0.04 -3.94 8.14
C TYR A 70 0.70 -4.43 6.90
N ILE A 71 1.60 -3.60 6.42
CA ILE A 71 2.44 -3.91 5.28
C ILE A 71 3.90 -3.86 5.70
N CYS A 72 4.73 -4.71 5.12
CA CYS A 72 6.16 -4.72 5.35
C CYS A 72 6.94 -4.40 4.08
N LEU A 73 8.05 -3.68 4.25
CA LEU A 73 9.04 -3.46 3.20
C LEU A 73 10.03 -4.60 3.26
N ILE A 74 10.17 -5.35 2.17
CA ILE A 74 11.17 -6.40 2.06
C ILE A 74 12.24 -5.98 1.06
N HIS A 75 13.50 -6.06 1.50
CA HIS A 75 14.66 -5.98 0.63
C HIS A 75 15.13 -7.38 0.28
N TYR A 76 15.17 -7.69 -1.01
CA TYR A 76 15.71 -8.94 -1.52
C TYR A 76 17.22 -8.84 -1.71
N GLY A 77 17.90 -9.99 -1.60
CA GLY A 77 19.36 -10.07 -1.74
C GLY A 77 19.87 -9.83 -3.17
N ASP A 78 18.99 -9.88 -4.17
CA ASP A 78 19.29 -9.70 -5.60
C ASP A 78 19.53 -8.24 -6.01
N GLY A 79 19.51 -7.29 -5.06
CA GLY A 79 19.85 -5.90 -5.31
C GLY A 79 18.76 -5.11 -6.03
N GLU A 80 17.55 -5.67 -6.21
CA GLU A 80 16.39 -4.88 -6.60
C GLU A 80 16.05 -3.86 -5.49
N LYS A 81 16.58 -2.64 -5.63
CA LYS A 81 16.33 -1.50 -4.74
C LYS A 81 14.88 -0.99 -4.75
N GLY A 82 13.98 -1.64 -5.47
CA GLY A 82 12.55 -1.38 -5.45
C GLY A 82 11.89 -2.20 -4.35
N GLY A 83 12.03 -1.78 -3.09
CA GLY A 83 11.48 -2.55 -1.97
C GLY A 83 9.98 -2.77 -2.15
N ASN A 84 9.62 -4.04 -2.36
CA ASN A 84 8.25 -4.45 -2.56
C ASN A 84 7.53 -4.42 -1.21
N ALA A 85 6.35 -3.81 -1.20
CA ALA A 85 5.44 -3.89 -0.07
C ALA A 85 4.77 -5.26 -0.09
N TYR A 86 4.78 -5.96 1.03
CA TYR A 86 4.02 -7.19 1.25
C TYR A 86 3.06 -7.02 2.41
N ARG A 87 2.02 -7.85 2.48
CA ARG A 87 1.20 -7.98 3.69
C ARG A 87 2.05 -8.65 4.77
N ALA A 88 2.19 -7.99 5.92
CA ALA A 88 2.77 -8.56 7.13
C ALA A 88 1.83 -9.58 7.76
#